data_AF-A0A971F0L2-F1
#
_entry.id   AF-A0A971F0L2-F1
#
_cell.length_a   1.000
_cell.length_b   1.000
_cell.length_c   1.000
_cell.angle_alpha   90.00
_cell.angle_beta   90.00
_cell.angle_gamma   90.00
#
_symmetry.space_group_name_H-M   'P 1'
#
loop_
_entity.id
_entity.type
_entity.pdbx_description
1 polymer ?
#
loop_
_entity_poly.entity_id
_entity_poly.type
_entity_poly.pdbx_seq_one_letter_code
_entity_poly.pdbx_strand_id
1 'polypeptide(L)'
;MREEYNGSEKTPNKTLMRNKRKRSNRQALKEKLAIILLTMFYLVLSLTNLGNMKGPVNGWTPQRAGSVVYVDFEQQETVERITYLCGLGDTWYNITALDLYFKDMSGRYVYFATLEKGPSKFLKWLYMDLEQPVITDSIKIVSGIYQDKEEQFIRGTRGEIMEVCFFASGNDTPIPINTVTPSNPYIDDKSINLFDEQDLFVYEPSYMNSTYFDEIYFPRTAYEFMIKSDTVYENTHPHLGKIIIMWSYKLFGVNPFGYRAMGAIAGALMIPVMYALGKKLFKNHYFAMLGATLLAFECMHFVQTRLGTVDSYLVLFIMLTFYFMASYVDMDLRKTSYFKTLVPLFFSGFFFGCAISVKWIGFYAGAGIALLFFVKMFLEWKSFGYGRIVHGGKALVAKNTLLTCFICLFFFIAIPALIYAVSYTPIFQIQSAAIDNEKFTVMEMADNIIASQKHMFEYHKGVTQDHPFKSSWYTWPIMYRPVYYYSAPIKAEGQWGTIVAIGNPVIWWTGLAALIGTAIVSIKRRDKRGLFIFAGYLSILLPWAVAPRSITFLYHYFGCVPFMILAIVYIASYFMEDNPKIKKYINIYVLLSILVFAAFYPAMTGIKISVDYIELLRWLPSWWF
;
A
#
# COMPACT_ATOMS: atom_id res chain seq x y z
N MET A 1 69.85 -46.62 15.08
CA MET A 1 68.77 -46.21 16.00
C MET A 1 68.06 -44.99 15.40
N ARG A 2 66.91 -45.22 14.78
CA ARG A 2 65.97 -44.18 14.32
C ARG A 2 64.77 -44.28 15.26
N GLU A 3 64.52 -43.27 16.07
CA GLU A 3 63.31 -43.16 16.89
C GLU A 3 62.16 -42.57 16.07
N GLU A 4 61.02 -43.25 16.12
CA GLU A 4 59.76 -42.86 15.51
C GLU A 4 59.04 -41.80 16.36
N TYR A 5 58.84 -40.61 15.78
CA TYR A 5 57.95 -39.59 16.33
C TYR A 5 56.52 -39.88 15.84
N ASN A 6 55.77 -40.70 16.59
CA ASN A 6 54.34 -40.92 16.35
C ASN A 6 53.52 -39.83 17.05
N GLY A 7 53.17 -38.77 16.31
CA GLY A 7 52.22 -37.75 16.74
C GLY A 7 50.78 -38.27 16.68
N SER A 8 50.16 -38.50 17.83
CA SER A 8 48.74 -38.84 17.93
C SER A 8 47.86 -37.66 17.51
N GLU A 9 47.21 -37.74 16.35
CA GLU A 9 46.11 -36.83 15.97
C GLU A 9 44.94 -37.02 16.95
N LYS A 10 44.70 -36.02 17.80
CA LYS A 10 43.51 -35.95 18.67
C LYS A 10 42.26 -35.86 17.80
N THR A 11 41.52 -36.96 17.70
CA THR A 11 40.17 -37.00 17.11
C THR A 11 39.24 -36.03 17.89
N PRO A 12 38.47 -35.15 17.22
CA PRO A 12 37.59 -34.21 17.92
C PRO A 12 36.52 -34.96 18.72
N ASN A 13 36.41 -34.66 20.01
CA ASN A 13 35.48 -35.30 20.94
C ASN A 13 34.02 -35.16 20.44
N LYS A 14 33.41 -36.27 19.96
CA LYS A 14 32.08 -36.32 19.32
C LYS A 14 30.98 -35.67 20.18
N THR A 15 31.10 -35.74 21.51
CA THR A 15 30.16 -35.13 22.47
C THR A 15 30.20 -33.60 22.45
N LEU A 16 31.38 -33.01 22.33
CA LEU A 16 31.58 -31.56 22.18
C LEU A 16 30.99 -31.04 20.87
N MET A 17 31.15 -31.79 19.77
CA MET A 17 30.53 -31.46 18.47
C MET A 17 29.01 -31.57 18.52
N ARG A 18 28.46 -32.61 19.15
CA ARG A 18 27.01 -32.77 19.35
C ARG A 18 26.42 -31.63 20.19
N ASN A 19 27.12 -31.22 21.26
CA ASN A 19 26.69 -30.12 22.12
C ASN A 19 26.78 -28.75 21.42
N LYS A 20 27.85 -28.49 20.65
CA LYS A 20 27.96 -27.29 19.80
C LYS A 20 26.84 -27.23 18.75
N ARG A 21 26.55 -28.36 18.09
CA ARG A 21 25.46 -28.46 17.10
C ARG A 21 24.08 -28.23 17.74
N LYS A 22 23.81 -28.83 18.91
CA LYS A 22 22.58 -28.58 19.68
C LYS A 22 22.44 -27.11 20.08
N ARG A 23 23.52 -26.47 20.55
CA ARG A 23 23.51 -25.06 20.95
C ARG A 23 23.28 -24.12 19.76
N SER A 24 23.92 -24.40 18.62
CA SER A 24 23.71 -23.68 17.35
C SER A 24 22.26 -23.81 16.85
N ASN A 25 21.70 -25.02 16.86
CA ASN A 25 20.31 -25.25 16.47
C ASN A 25 19.32 -24.53 17.39
N ARG A 26 19.55 -24.53 18.71
CA ARG A 26 18.74 -23.79 19.68
C ARG A 26 18.81 -22.27 19.43
N GLN A 27 19.98 -21.75 19.12
CA GLN A 27 20.13 -20.33 18.80
C GLN A 27 19.38 -19.98 17.51
N ALA A 28 19.54 -20.76 16.43
CA ALA A 28 18.82 -20.55 15.19
C ALA A 28 17.29 -20.60 15.37
N LEU A 29 16.79 -21.48 16.26
CA LEU A 29 15.37 -21.53 16.59
C LEU A 29 14.91 -20.26 17.31
N LYS A 30 15.68 -19.75 18.28
CA LYS A 30 15.38 -18.47 18.96
C LYS A 30 15.35 -17.30 17.99
N GLU A 31 16.30 -17.24 17.06
CA GLU A 31 16.36 -16.19 16.03
C GLU A 31 15.13 -16.22 15.12
N LYS A 32 14.70 -17.41 14.69
CA LYS A 32 13.49 -17.59 13.89
C LYS A 32 12.23 -17.22 14.67
N LEU A 33 12.13 -17.64 15.92
CA LEU A 33 10.99 -17.32 16.77
C LEU A 33 10.87 -15.81 16.98
N ALA A 34 11.98 -15.11 17.21
CA ALA A 34 11.97 -13.65 17.40
C ALA A 34 11.41 -12.89 16.19
N ILE A 35 11.82 -13.25 14.97
CA ILE A 35 11.31 -12.59 13.76
C ILE A 35 9.84 -12.96 13.50
N ILE A 36 9.43 -14.21 13.77
CA ILE A 36 8.03 -14.62 13.67
C ILE A 36 7.17 -13.82 14.65
N LEU A 37 7.58 -13.71 15.92
CA LEU A 37 6.85 -12.95 16.93
C LEU A 37 6.75 -11.47 16.57
N LEU A 38 7.83 -10.84 16.10
CA LEU A 38 7.80 -9.45 15.64
C LEU A 38 6.85 -9.25 14.46
N THR A 39 6.88 -10.18 13.49
CA THR A 39 6.02 -10.14 12.30
C THR A 39 4.55 -10.32 12.68
N MET A 40 4.25 -11.28 13.57
CA MET A 40 2.89 -11.51 14.07
C MET A 40 2.38 -10.35 14.90
N PHE A 41 3.23 -9.77 15.77
CA PHE A 41 2.89 -8.57 16.51
C PHE A 41 2.54 -7.42 15.57
N TYR A 42 3.38 -7.15 14.57
CA TYR A 42 3.12 -6.12 13.57
C TYR A 42 1.83 -6.40 12.79
N LEU A 43 1.61 -7.64 12.36
CA LEU A 43 0.41 -8.03 11.63
C LEU A 43 -0.87 -7.80 12.44
N VAL A 44 -0.87 -8.19 13.72
CA VAL A 44 -2.02 -7.93 14.60
C VAL A 44 -2.22 -6.42 14.74
N LEU A 45 -1.13 -5.67 14.97
CA LEU A 45 -1.19 -4.22 15.12
C LEU A 45 -1.69 -3.51 13.85
N SER A 46 -1.29 -3.96 12.66
CA SER A 46 -1.68 -3.38 11.38
C SER A 46 -3.12 -3.74 10.98
N LEU A 47 -3.61 -4.91 11.36
CA LEU A 47 -5.01 -5.33 11.13
C LEU A 47 -5.99 -4.76 12.16
N THR A 48 -5.50 -4.27 13.31
CA THR A 48 -6.36 -3.69 14.36
C THR A 48 -7.00 -2.39 13.89
N ASN A 49 -8.32 -2.30 13.97
CA ASN A 49 -9.12 -1.16 13.49
C ASN A 49 -8.78 -0.79 12.04
N LEU A 50 -8.58 -1.79 11.17
CA LEU A 50 -8.24 -1.55 9.77
C LEU A 50 -9.45 -1.07 8.97
N GLY A 51 -10.65 -1.52 9.33
CA GLY A 51 -11.92 -1.20 8.69
C GLY A 51 -13.00 -2.17 9.14
N ASN A 52 -14.26 -1.85 8.87
CA ASN A 52 -15.38 -2.74 9.11
C ASN A 52 -15.29 -3.93 8.14
N MET A 53 -15.60 -5.12 8.64
CA MET A 53 -15.64 -6.38 7.87
C MET A 53 -17.02 -6.64 7.24
N LYS A 54 -17.98 -5.76 7.51
CA LYS A 54 -19.34 -5.77 6.97
C LYS A 54 -19.71 -4.36 6.56
N GLY A 55 -20.57 -4.27 5.56
CA GLY A 55 -21.20 -3.06 5.08
C GLY A 55 -22.28 -3.47 4.07
N PRO A 56 -23.23 -2.57 3.76
CA PRO A 56 -24.25 -2.83 2.76
C PRO A 56 -23.61 -3.24 1.42
N VAL A 57 -24.23 -4.19 0.74
CA VAL A 57 -23.80 -4.74 -0.56
C VAL A 57 -24.87 -4.62 -1.63
N ASN A 58 -26.13 -4.40 -1.24
CA ASN A 58 -27.22 -4.12 -2.15
C ASN A 58 -27.28 -2.62 -2.43
N GLY A 59 -28.01 -2.25 -3.48
CA GLY A 59 -28.20 -0.86 -3.80
C GLY A 59 -29.17 -0.64 -4.94
N TRP A 60 -29.54 0.63 -5.09
CA TRP A 60 -30.40 1.12 -6.16
C TRP A 60 -29.63 2.10 -7.04
N THR A 61 -29.61 1.80 -8.33
CA THR A 61 -29.17 2.74 -9.38
C THR A 61 -30.39 3.19 -10.16
N PRO A 62 -30.90 4.42 -9.92
CA PRO A 62 -32.08 4.90 -10.63
C PRO A 62 -31.79 4.97 -12.12
N GLN A 63 -32.68 4.40 -12.95
CA GLN A 63 -32.46 4.29 -14.40
C GLN A 63 -32.77 5.59 -15.16
N ARG A 64 -33.53 6.49 -14.54
CA ARG A 64 -33.93 7.79 -15.09
C ARG A 64 -34.22 8.78 -13.98
N ALA A 65 -34.22 10.07 -14.32
CA ALA A 65 -34.77 11.10 -13.45
C ALA A 65 -36.31 10.97 -13.40
N GLY A 66 -36.89 11.30 -12.25
CA GLY A 66 -38.32 11.24 -11.98
C GLY A 66 -38.82 9.88 -11.49
N SER A 67 -37.95 8.90 -11.21
CA SER A 67 -38.34 7.70 -10.46
C SER A 67 -38.78 8.11 -9.05
N VAL A 68 -39.91 7.58 -8.59
CA VAL A 68 -40.51 7.96 -7.31
C VAL A 68 -40.62 6.74 -6.41
N VAL A 69 -40.19 6.89 -5.16
CA VAL A 69 -40.25 5.86 -4.12
C VAL A 69 -40.88 6.47 -2.88
N TYR A 70 -41.90 5.81 -2.33
CA TYR A 70 -42.52 6.19 -1.06
C TYR A 70 -41.96 5.32 0.05
N VAL A 71 -41.64 5.94 1.19
CA VAL A 71 -41.04 5.31 2.36
C VAL A 71 -41.90 5.69 3.55
N ASP A 72 -42.61 4.73 4.13
CA ASP A 72 -43.50 4.98 5.25
C ASP A 72 -42.86 4.49 6.55
N PHE A 73 -43.06 5.25 7.62
CA PHE A 73 -42.70 4.89 8.99
C PHE A 73 -43.90 4.23 9.69
N GLU A 74 -43.67 3.56 10.81
CA GLU A 74 -44.76 2.96 11.60
C GLU A 74 -45.66 4.04 12.25
N GLN A 75 -45.06 5.18 12.59
CA GLN A 75 -45.70 6.31 13.24
C GLN A 75 -45.08 7.62 12.76
N GLN A 76 -45.62 8.74 13.24
CA GLN A 76 -45.05 10.05 12.95
C GLN A 76 -43.72 10.22 13.69
N GLU A 77 -42.66 10.49 12.95
CA GLU A 77 -41.29 10.59 13.45
C GLU A 77 -40.70 11.96 13.14
N THR A 78 -39.76 12.39 13.98
CA THR A 78 -39.00 13.64 13.75
C THR A 78 -37.67 13.27 13.11
N VAL A 79 -37.46 13.62 11.85
CA VAL A 79 -36.20 13.37 11.13
C VAL A 79 -35.30 14.58 11.26
N GLU A 80 -34.07 14.38 11.73
CA GLU A 80 -33.06 15.43 11.92
C GLU A 80 -31.76 15.15 11.18
N ARG A 81 -31.38 13.88 11.02
CA ARG A 81 -30.18 13.49 10.28
C ARG A 81 -30.51 12.41 9.27
N ILE A 82 -29.79 12.47 8.15
CA ILE A 82 -29.82 11.45 7.10
C ILE A 82 -28.39 10.98 6.87
N THR A 83 -28.18 9.67 6.82
CA THR A 83 -26.90 9.09 6.37
C THR A 83 -27.15 8.16 5.21
N TYR A 84 -26.23 8.11 4.25
CA TYR A 84 -26.39 7.26 3.09
C TYR A 84 -25.06 6.78 2.52
N LEU A 85 -25.04 5.55 1.99
CA LEU A 85 -23.85 4.94 1.41
C LEU A 85 -23.85 5.07 -0.11
N CYS A 86 -22.78 5.63 -0.66
CA CYS A 86 -22.58 5.71 -2.10
C CYS A 86 -21.87 4.45 -2.63
N GLY A 87 -22.49 3.78 -3.60
CA GLY A 87 -21.93 2.65 -4.34
C GLY A 87 -21.20 3.07 -5.62
N LEU A 88 -21.14 2.16 -6.61
CA LEU A 88 -20.53 2.47 -7.90
C LEU A 88 -21.56 3.20 -8.78
N GLY A 89 -22.53 2.45 -9.32
CA GLY A 89 -23.41 2.87 -10.41
C GLY A 89 -23.11 2.14 -11.71
N ASP A 90 -23.74 2.57 -12.80
CA ASP A 90 -23.71 1.90 -14.12
C ASP A 90 -23.15 2.81 -15.23
N THR A 91 -22.44 3.90 -14.88
CA THR A 91 -21.81 4.80 -15.86
C THR A 91 -20.40 5.19 -15.47
N TRP A 92 -19.64 5.83 -16.38
CA TRP A 92 -18.31 6.35 -16.04
C TRP A 92 -18.35 7.38 -14.87
N TYR A 93 -19.30 8.32 -14.93
CA TYR A 93 -19.40 9.42 -13.96
C TYR A 93 -20.04 8.98 -12.65
N ASN A 94 -20.93 8.00 -12.66
CA ASN A 94 -21.48 7.39 -11.44
C ASN A 94 -22.09 8.42 -10.48
N ILE A 95 -22.94 9.30 -11.00
CA ILE A 95 -23.56 10.39 -10.26
C ILE A 95 -25.07 10.24 -10.15
N THR A 96 -25.63 10.64 -9.01
CA THR A 96 -27.06 10.64 -8.74
C THR A 96 -27.40 11.71 -7.72
N ALA A 97 -28.58 12.30 -7.87
CA ALA A 97 -29.23 13.13 -6.85
C ALA A 97 -30.57 12.49 -6.51
N LEU A 98 -30.93 12.43 -5.23
CA LEU A 98 -32.25 11.99 -4.76
C LEU A 98 -32.89 13.12 -3.97
N ASP A 99 -33.94 13.74 -4.51
CA ASP A 99 -34.71 14.78 -3.84
C ASP A 99 -35.70 14.14 -2.87
N LEU A 100 -35.69 14.62 -1.64
CA LEU A 100 -36.50 14.12 -0.54
C LEU A 100 -37.62 15.09 -0.21
N TYR A 101 -38.83 14.55 -0.09
CA TYR A 101 -40.04 15.29 0.25
C TYR A 101 -40.71 14.61 1.45
N PHE A 102 -41.05 15.37 2.48
CA PHE A 102 -41.82 14.85 3.63
C PHE A 102 -43.31 15.13 3.45
N LYS A 103 -44.17 14.31 4.04
CA LYS A 103 -45.62 14.50 4.03
C LYS A 103 -46.03 15.45 5.16
N ASP A 104 -46.54 16.62 4.79
CA ASP A 104 -47.03 17.62 5.74
C ASP A 104 -48.38 17.23 6.37
N MET A 105 -48.84 17.99 7.37
CA MET A 105 -50.13 17.74 8.03
C MET A 105 -51.35 17.86 7.10
N SER A 106 -51.20 18.47 5.92
CA SER A 106 -52.24 18.54 4.89
C SER A 106 -52.20 17.34 3.92
N GLY A 107 -51.28 16.40 4.11
CA GLY A 107 -51.06 15.24 3.26
C GLY A 107 -50.28 15.54 1.97
N ARG A 108 -49.67 16.71 1.85
CA ARG A 108 -48.88 17.10 0.67
C ARG A 108 -47.40 16.83 0.90
N TYR A 109 -46.70 16.41 -0.16
CA TYR A 109 -45.26 16.19 -0.12
C TYR A 109 -44.49 17.48 -0.40
N VAL A 110 -43.72 17.94 0.59
CA VAL A 110 -42.94 19.19 0.56
C VAL A 110 -41.44 18.86 0.59
N TYR A 111 -40.67 19.47 -0.32
CA TYR A 111 -39.23 19.27 -0.42
C TYR A 111 -38.51 19.70 0.86
N PHE A 112 -37.49 18.95 1.28
CA PHE A 112 -36.64 19.35 2.42
C PHE A 112 -35.15 19.05 2.28
N ALA A 113 -34.74 18.11 1.43
CA ALA A 113 -33.32 17.75 1.28
C ALA A 113 -33.04 17.10 -0.08
N THR A 114 -31.77 17.07 -0.48
CA THR A 114 -31.28 16.30 -1.64
C THR A 114 -30.06 15.47 -1.24
N LEU A 115 -30.09 14.16 -1.49
CA LEU A 115 -28.93 13.28 -1.33
C LEU A 115 -28.11 13.29 -2.60
N GLU A 116 -26.88 13.79 -2.53
CA GLU A 116 -25.99 13.87 -3.68
C GLU A 116 -24.89 12.81 -3.62
N LYS A 117 -24.76 12.04 -4.70
CA LYS A 117 -23.60 11.18 -4.98
C LYS A 117 -22.81 11.80 -6.12
N GLY A 118 -21.67 12.38 -5.76
CA GLY A 118 -20.68 12.89 -6.73
C GLY A 118 -19.82 11.77 -7.33
N PRO A 119 -19.04 12.09 -8.39
CA PRO A 119 -18.20 11.11 -9.09
C PRO A 119 -17.06 10.58 -8.21
N SER A 120 -16.72 11.33 -7.15
CA SER A 120 -15.68 11.02 -6.20
C SER A 120 -16.14 10.16 -5.00
N LYS A 121 -17.34 9.56 -5.06
CA LYS A 121 -17.95 8.82 -3.94
C LYS A 121 -18.18 7.37 -4.32
N PHE A 122 -17.38 6.47 -3.72
CA PHE A 122 -17.47 5.01 -3.86
C PHE A 122 -17.17 4.36 -2.51
N LEU A 123 -18.04 3.47 -2.04
CA LEU A 123 -18.01 2.88 -0.69
C LEU A 123 -17.74 3.94 0.38
N LYS A 124 -18.54 5.02 0.32
CA LYS A 124 -18.39 6.18 1.19
C LYS A 124 -19.74 6.56 1.77
N TRP A 125 -19.82 6.51 3.10
CA TRP A 125 -20.94 7.08 3.82
C TRP A 125 -20.85 8.60 3.80
N LEU A 126 -21.99 9.22 3.51
CA LEU A 126 -22.23 10.65 3.60
C LEU A 126 -23.33 10.89 4.63
N TYR A 127 -23.37 12.09 5.18
CA TYR A 127 -24.39 12.49 6.14
C TYR A 127 -24.82 13.93 5.89
N MET A 128 -26.02 14.23 6.34
CA MET A 128 -26.62 15.57 6.35
C MET A 128 -27.39 15.74 7.64
N ASP A 129 -27.05 16.80 8.38
CA ASP A 129 -27.88 17.31 9.47
C ASP A 129 -28.84 18.35 8.89
N LEU A 130 -30.13 18.20 9.19
CA LEU A 130 -31.16 19.12 8.73
C LEU A 130 -31.15 20.35 9.63
N GLU A 131 -31.05 21.53 9.02
CA GLU A 131 -31.17 22.81 9.74
C GLU A 131 -32.55 22.95 10.39
N GLN A 132 -33.58 22.37 9.76
CA GLN A 132 -34.94 22.31 10.26
C GLN A 132 -35.41 20.84 10.25
N PRO A 133 -35.53 20.21 11.44
CA PRO A 133 -36.16 18.91 11.59
C PRO A 133 -37.53 18.85 10.91
N VAL A 134 -37.83 17.73 10.25
CA VAL A 134 -39.14 17.49 9.64
C VAL A 134 -39.90 16.44 10.43
N ILE A 135 -41.17 16.68 10.68
CA ILE A 135 -42.04 15.74 11.39
C ILE A 135 -42.98 15.10 10.37
N THR A 136 -42.87 13.79 10.16
CA THR A 136 -43.60 13.09 9.09
C THR A 136 -43.81 11.61 9.41
N ASP A 137 -44.85 11.01 8.83
CA ASP A 137 -45.08 9.55 8.81
C ASP A 137 -44.60 8.90 7.50
N SER A 138 -44.24 9.72 6.50
CA SER A 138 -43.85 9.24 5.17
C SER A 138 -42.89 10.20 4.45
N ILE A 139 -41.96 9.64 3.70
CA ILE A 139 -41.01 10.34 2.84
C ILE A 139 -41.18 9.86 1.40
N LYS A 140 -41.27 10.81 0.47
CA LYS A 140 -41.20 10.54 -0.96
C LYS A 140 -39.81 10.91 -1.46
N ILE A 141 -39.13 9.94 -2.06
CA ILE A 141 -37.83 10.08 -2.71
C ILE A 141 -38.05 10.16 -4.21
N VAL A 142 -37.46 11.17 -4.84
CA VAL A 142 -37.53 11.37 -6.29
C VAL A 142 -36.13 11.40 -6.85
N SER A 143 -35.82 10.54 -7.82
CA SER A 143 -34.53 10.59 -8.50
C SER A 143 -34.44 11.88 -9.33
N GLY A 144 -33.49 12.73 -8.97
CA GLY A 144 -33.29 14.04 -9.58
C GLY A 144 -32.29 14.02 -10.72
N ILE A 145 -31.92 15.22 -11.16
CA ILE A 145 -30.81 15.42 -12.07
C ILE A 145 -29.64 15.97 -11.27
N TYR A 146 -28.47 15.35 -11.38
CA TYR A 146 -27.27 15.85 -10.71
C TYR A 146 -26.74 17.06 -11.49
N GLN A 147 -26.58 18.18 -10.78
CA GLN A 147 -25.95 19.37 -11.30
C GLN A 147 -24.61 19.55 -10.59
N ASP A 148 -23.52 19.39 -11.33
CA ASP A 148 -22.21 19.72 -10.80
C ASP A 148 -22.13 21.23 -10.55
N LYS A 149 -21.66 21.64 -9.38
CA LYS A 149 -21.49 23.06 -9.03
C LYS A 149 -20.25 23.66 -9.70
N GLU A 150 -19.32 22.82 -10.16
CA GLU A 150 -18.06 23.24 -10.79
C GLU A 150 -18.10 23.11 -12.33
N GLU A 151 -18.93 22.22 -12.89
CA GLU A 151 -19.13 22.07 -14.34
C GLU A 151 -20.53 22.55 -14.76
N GLN A 152 -20.64 23.34 -15.83
CA GLN A 152 -21.93 23.86 -16.35
C GLN A 152 -22.82 22.80 -17.04
N PHE A 153 -22.60 21.50 -16.83
CA PHE A 153 -23.33 20.43 -17.51
C PHE A 153 -24.26 19.67 -16.55
N ILE A 154 -25.51 19.51 -16.98
CA ILE A 154 -26.55 18.75 -16.31
C ILE A 154 -26.44 17.28 -16.74
N ARG A 155 -26.36 16.33 -15.80
CA ARG A 155 -26.26 14.90 -16.11
C ARG A 155 -27.29 14.07 -15.35
N GLY A 156 -27.89 13.11 -16.05
CA GLY A 156 -28.90 12.20 -15.49
C GLY A 156 -28.36 11.32 -14.35
N THR A 157 -29.28 10.79 -13.54
CA THR A 157 -29.01 9.88 -12.42
C THR A 157 -28.64 8.48 -12.92
N ARG A 158 -27.44 8.01 -12.57
CA ARG A 158 -26.90 6.66 -12.89
C ARG A 158 -25.81 6.21 -11.90
N GLY A 159 -25.83 6.77 -10.70
CA GLY A 159 -25.01 6.41 -9.56
C GLY A 159 -25.79 5.58 -8.55
N GLU A 160 -25.12 4.61 -7.96
CA GLU A 160 -25.74 3.71 -6.98
C GLU A 160 -25.76 4.33 -5.57
N ILE A 161 -26.93 4.31 -4.93
CA ILE A 161 -27.06 4.50 -3.48
C ILE A 161 -27.36 3.14 -2.88
N MET A 162 -26.53 2.72 -1.93
CA MET A 162 -26.57 1.37 -1.36
C MET A 162 -27.45 1.27 -0.12
N GLU A 163 -27.55 2.34 0.66
CA GLU A 163 -28.31 2.34 1.92
C GLU A 163 -28.62 3.79 2.31
N VAL A 164 -29.76 4.03 2.93
CA VAL A 164 -30.21 5.32 3.47
C VAL A 164 -30.80 5.12 4.86
N CYS A 165 -30.35 5.88 5.84
CA CYS A 165 -30.86 5.82 7.21
C CYS A 165 -31.33 7.22 7.63
N PHE A 166 -32.51 7.28 8.25
CA PHE A 166 -33.06 8.49 8.87
C PHE A 166 -32.91 8.39 10.38
N PHE A 167 -32.56 9.50 11.06
CA PHE A 167 -32.37 9.53 12.51
C PHE A 167 -33.19 10.63 13.14
N ALA A 168 -33.71 10.31 14.33
CA ALA A 168 -34.43 11.26 15.17
C ALA A 168 -33.53 12.02 16.14
N SER A 169 -34.06 13.09 16.73
CA SER A 169 -33.34 13.93 17.67
C SER A 169 -32.78 13.14 18.85
N GLY A 170 -31.48 13.28 19.09
CA GLY A 170 -30.80 12.64 20.21
C GLY A 170 -30.73 11.11 20.14
N ASN A 171 -31.08 10.49 19.00
CA ASN A 171 -31.01 9.04 18.80
C ASN A 171 -29.98 8.69 17.72
N ASP A 172 -29.04 7.80 18.05
CA ASP A 172 -28.03 7.29 17.13
C ASP A 172 -28.46 5.99 16.41
N THR A 173 -29.67 5.52 16.67
CA THR A 173 -30.30 4.40 15.96
C THR A 173 -31.27 4.90 14.89
N PRO A 174 -31.31 4.22 13.73
CA PRO A 174 -32.15 4.67 12.62
C PRO A 174 -33.63 4.47 12.94
N ILE A 175 -34.46 5.37 12.41
CA ILE A 175 -35.91 5.26 12.42
C ILE A 175 -36.32 4.01 11.63
N PRO A 176 -37.08 3.06 12.21
CA PRO A 176 -37.53 1.87 11.50
C PRO A 176 -38.39 2.20 10.28
N ILE A 177 -38.09 1.54 9.17
CA ILE A 177 -38.85 1.67 7.93
C ILE A 177 -39.95 0.59 7.93
N ASN A 178 -41.20 1.01 7.77
CA ASN A 178 -42.35 0.10 7.71
C ASN A 178 -42.54 -0.46 6.29
N THR A 179 -42.68 0.43 5.30
CA THR A 179 -42.88 0.03 3.90
C THR A 179 -42.10 0.91 2.93
N VAL A 180 -41.58 0.28 1.86
CA VAL A 180 -40.94 0.96 0.73
C VAL A 180 -41.70 0.60 -0.53
N THR A 181 -42.30 1.59 -1.19
CA THR A 181 -43.18 1.38 -2.34
C THR A 181 -42.72 2.22 -3.54
N PRO A 182 -42.09 1.62 -4.56
CA PRO A 182 -41.83 2.33 -5.81
C PRO A 182 -43.13 2.65 -6.54
N SER A 183 -43.23 3.85 -7.11
CA SER A 183 -44.37 4.25 -7.94
C SER A 183 -44.46 3.44 -9.24
N ASN A 184 -43.33 2.90 -9.73
CA ASN A 184 -43.31 1.96 -10.83
C ASN A 184 -42.44 0.74 -10.46
N PRO A 185 -43.04 -0.32 -9.88
CA PRO A 185 -42.29 -1.50 -9.46
C PRO A 185 -41.67 -2.28 -10.62
N TYR A 186 -42.06 -2.04 -11.87
CA TYR A 186 -41.44 -2.73 -13.02
C TYR A 186 -40.08 -2.15 -13.41
N ILE A 187 -39.78 -0.91 -13.00
CA ILE A 187 -38.52 -0.20 -13.32
C ILE A 187 -37.66 -0.03 -12.07
N ASP A 188 -38.31 0.28 -10.94
CA ASP A 188 -37.64 0.68 -9.71
C ASP A 188 -37.85 -0.35 -8.57
N ASP A 189 -38.04 -1.64 -8.90
CA ASP A 189 -38.15 -2.74 -7.93
C ASP A 189 -37.00 -2.75 -6.91
N LYS A 190 -35.77 -2.51 -7.39
CA LYS A 190 -34.56 -2.43 -6.56
C LYS A 190 -34.47 -1.21 -5.66
N SER A 191 -35.41 -0.26 -5.73
CA SER A 191 -35.44 0.88 -4.79
C SER A 191 -35.65 0.46 -3.34
N ILE A 192 -36.20 -0.74 -3.10
CA ILE A 192 -36.28 -1.33 -1.76
C ILE A 192 -34.89 -1.50 -1.14
N ASN A 193 -33.84 -1.66 -1.95
CA ASN A 193 -32.47 -1.81 -1.48
C ASN A 193 -31.89 -0.53 -0.86
N LEU A 194 -32.65 0.57 -0.86
CA LEU A 194 -32.23 1.76 -0.11
C LEU A 194 -32.38 1.57 1.41
N PHE A 195 -33.10 0.53 1.86
CA PHE A 195 -33.50 0.34 3.25
C PHE A 195 -33.48 -1.14 3.70
N ASP A 196 -32.82 -2.04 2.96
CA ASP A 196 -32.86 -3.48 3.22
C ASP A 196 -31.79 -3.99 4.18
N GLU A 197 -30.71 -3.23 4.41
CA GLU A 197 -29.59 -3.59 5.31
C GLU A 197 -29.44 -2.56 6.46
N GLN A 198 -30.57 -2.06 7.00
CA GLN A 198 -30.61 -1.08 8.09
C GLN A 198 -29.88 -1.52 9.37
N ASP A 199 -29.59 -2.79 9.58
CA ASP A 199 -28.77 -3.28 10.71
C ASP A 199 -27.28 -2.93 10.55
N LEU A 200 -26.85 -2.55 9.34
CA LEU A 200 -25.48 -2.11 9.01
C LEU A 200 -25.35 -0.57 8.97
N PHE A 201 -26.29 0.16 9.56
CA PHE A 201 -26.33 1.62 9.58
C PHE A 201 -25.04 2.25 10.13
N VAL A 202 -24.78 3.48 9.70
CA VAL A 202 -23.64 4.28 10.16
C VAL A 202 -24.13 5.68 10.52
N TYR A 203 -24.24 5.98 11.81
CA TYR A 203 -24.57 7.32 12.29
C TYR A 203 -23.43 8.33 12.07
N GLU A 204 -22.18 7.93 12.37
CA GLU A 204 -20.98 8.75 12.14
C GLU A 204 -20.05 8.10 11.09
N PRO A 205 -20.02 8.64 9.85
CA PRO A 205 -19.06 8.19 8.85
C PRO A 205 -17.62 8.35 9.31
N SER A 206 -16.79 7.34 9.08
CA SER A 206 -15.39 7.35 9.47
C SER A 206 -14.53 6.51 8.54
N TYR A 207 -13.21 6.55 8.75
CA TYR A 207 -12.28 5.68 8.03
C TYR A 207 -12.66 4.20 8.19
N MET A 208 -13.35 3.79 9.27
CA MET A 208 -13.76 2.40 9.48
C MET A 208 -14.80 1.91 8.48
N ASN A 209 -15.70 2.78 8.03
CA ASN A 209 -16.85 2.42 7.19
C ASN A 209 -16.77 3.02 5.78
N SER A 210 -15.82 3.92 5.52
CA SER A 210 -15.75 4.69 4.28
C SER A 210 -14.37 4.72 3.67
N THR A 211 -14.33 4.87 2.34
CA THR A 211 -13.11 5.25 1.61
C THR A 211 -12.67 6.67 1.96
N TYR A 212 -11.35 6.88 2.02
CA TYR A 212 -10.73 8.18 2.19
C TYR A 212 -9.45 8.30 1.35
N PHE A 213 -9.01 9.53 1.08
CA PHE A 213 -7.83 9.81 0.27
C PHE A 213 -7.87 9.03 -1.07
N ASP A 214 -6.77 8.42 -1.50
CA ASP A 214 -6.62 7.67 -2.75
C ASP A 214 -7.37 6.32 -2.78
N GLU A 215 -8.10 5.94 -1.72
CA GLU A 215 -8.95 4.74 -1.70
C GLU A 215 -10.18 4.84 -2.60
N ILE A 216 -10.40 6.01 -3.22
CA ILE A 216 -11.35 6.12 -4.32
C ILE A 216 -10.85 5.43 -5.60
N TYR A 217 -9.54 5.37 -5.84
CA TYR A 217 -9.02 4.95 -7.13
C TYR A 217 -8.86 3.43 -7.21
N PHE A 218 -8.00 2.87 -6.35
CA PHE A 218 -7.61 1.46 -6.45
C PHE A 218 -8.68 0.48 -6.00
N PRO A 219 -9.33 0.67 -4.83
CA PRO A 219 -10.45 -0.16 -4.39
C PRO A 219 -11.64 -0.12 -5.34
N ARG A 220 -11.95 1.04 -5.93
CA ARG A 220 -12.99 1.16 -6.96
C ARG A 220 -12.67 0.31 -8.17
N THR A 221 -11.47 0.46 -8.75
CA THR A 221 -11.11 -0.31 -9.94
C THR A 221 -10.94 -1.80 -9.67
N ALA A 222 -10.49 -2.17 -8.47
CA ALA A 222 -10.52 -3.57 -8.06
C ALA A 222 -11.94 -4.15 -8.05
N TYR A 223 -12.94 -3.36 -7.64
CA TYR A 223 -14.35 -3.74 -7.69
C TYR A 223 -14.85 -3.79 -9.14
N GLU A 224 -14.53 -2.80 -9.97
CA GLU A 224 -14.85 -2.77 -11.41
C GLU A 224 -14.30 -4.02 -12.14
N PHE A 225 -13.08 -4.47 -11.82
CA PHE A 225 -12.52 -5.72 -12.33
C PHE A 225 -13.28 -6.95 -11.88
N MET A 226 -13.76 -6.96 -10.63
CA MET A 226 -14.49 -8.08 -10.06
C MET A 226 -15.87 -8.25 -10.71
N ILE A 227 -16.59 -7.15 -10.92
CA ILE A 227 -17.93 -7.15 -11.53
C ILE A 227 -17.88 -7.09 -13.06
N LYS A 228 -16.68 -6.95 -13.65
CA LYS A 228 -16.47 -6.74 -15.09
C LYS A 228 -17.22 -5.51 -15.62
N SER A 229 -17.10 -4.38 -14.93
CA SER A 229 -17.71 -3.12 -15.36
C SER A 229 -17.18 -2.72 -16.74
N ASP A 230 -18.06 -2.19 -17.59
CA ASP A 230 -17.71 -1.64 -18.92
C ASP A 230 -16.70 -0.49 -18.84
N THR A 231 -16.54 0.10 -17.66
CA THR A 231 -15.66 1.23 -17.41
C THR A 231 -14.66 0.95 -16.30
N VAL A 232 -13.43 1.43 -16.48
CA VAL A 232 -12.33 1.27 -15.52
C VAL A 232 -11.79 2.64 -15.12
N TYR A 233 -12.03 3.04 -13.88
CA TYR A 233 -11.77 4.38 -13.39
C TYR A 233 -10.27 4.70 -13.26
N GLU A 234 -9.51 3.87 -12.54
CA GLU A 234 -8.06 4.01 -12.41
C GLU A 234 -7.34 3.20 -13.49
N ASN A 235 -6.88 3.94 -14.50
CA ASN A 235 -6.06 3.43 -15.60
C ASN A 235 -4.69 4.15 -15.71
N THR A 236 -4.32 4.94 -14.70
CA THR A 236 -3.07 5.72 -14.68
C THR A 236 -1.88 4.92 -14.13
N HIS A 237 -2.17 3.74 -13.58
CA HIS A 237 -1.19 2.80 -13.07
C HIS A 237 -1.38 1.38 -13.64
N PRO A 238 -0.30 0.57 -13.68
CA PRO A 238 -0.39 -0.86 -13.94
C PRO A 238 -1.34 -1.61 -12.99
N HIS A 239 -1.74 -2.82 -13.34
CA HIS A 239 -2.93 -3.45 -12.76
C HIS A 239 -2.66 -4.49 -11.66
N LEU A 240 -1.43 -4.96 -11.45
CA LEU A 240 -1.15 -6.04 -10.49
C LEU A 240 -1.60 -5.68 -9.07
N GLY A 241 -1.37 -4.44 -8.62
CA GLY A 241 -1.81 -4.00 -7.29
C GLY A 241 -3.33 -4.05 -7.13
N LYS A 242 -4.07 -3.65 -8.18
CA LYS A 242 -5.54 -3.67 -8.20
C LYS A 242 -6.09 -5.10 -8.25
N ILE A 243 -5.41 -6.00 -8.97
CA ILE A 243 -5.73 -7.43 -8.99
C ILE A 243 -5.57 -8.04 -7.59
N ILE A 244 -4.53 -7.66 -6.84
CA ILE A 244 -4.36 -8.12 -5.46
C ILE A 244 -5.51 -7.62 -4.58
N ILE A 245 -5.92 -6.35 -4.71
CA ILE A 245 -7.08 -5.80 -3.98
C ILE A 245 -8.38 -6.52 -4.41
N MET A 246 -8.56 -6.82 -5.70
CA MET A 246 -9.72 -7.56 -6.21
C MET A 246 -9.80 -8.95 -5.57
N TRP A 247 -8.67 -9.66 -5.44
CA TRP A 247 -8.62 -10.93 -4.70
C TRP A 247 -8.89 -10.74 -3.21
N SER A 248 -8.45 -9.62 -2.63
CA SER A 248 -8.75 -9.25 -1.24
C SER A 248 -10.26 -9.11 -1.02
N TYR A 249 -11.00 -8.47 -1.94
CA TYR A 249 -12.46 -8.43 -1.90
C TYR A 249 -13.10 -9.82 -1.94
N LYS A 250 -12.60 -10.70 -2.80
CA LYS A 250 -13.12 -12.08 -2.88
C LYS A 250 -12.91 -12.87 -1.59
N LEU A 251 -11.86 -12.57 -0.83
CA LEU A 251 -11.54 -13.26 0.42
C LEU A 251 -12.24 -12.67 1.65
N PHE A 252 -12.42 -11.35 1.69
CA PHE A 252 -12.82 -10.61 2.89
C PHE A 252 -14.10 -9.79 2.74
N GLY A 253 -14.71 -9.79 1.55
CA GLY A 253 -15.92 -9.02 1.22
C GLY A 253 -15.61 -7.60 0.71
N VAL A 254 -16.61 -6.98 0.08
CA VAL A 254 -16.55 -5.61 -0.48
C VAL A 254 -16.80 -4.62 0.65
N ASN A 255 -15.77 -4.38 1.45
CA ASN A 255 -15.83 -3.52 2.63
C ASN A 255 -14.45 -2.92 2.94
N PRO A 256 -14.37 -1.95 3.86
CA PRO A 256 -13.10 -1.30 4.20
C PRO A 256 -12.00 -2.20 4.71
N PHE A 257 -12.32 -3.23 5.49
CA PHE A 257 -11.32 -4.22 5.84
C PHE A 257 -10.80 -4.94 4.60
N GLY A 258 -11.71 -5.35 3.71
CA GLY A 258 -11.42 -6.12 2.51
C GLY A 258 -10.44 -5.45 1.56
N TYR A 259 -10.60 -4.16 1.24
CA TYR A 259 -9.64 -3.50 0.34
C TYR A 259 -8.31 -3.09 0.99
N ARG A 260 -8.21 -3.10 2.32
CA ARG A 260 -6.99 -2.75 3.07
C ARG A 260 -6.16 -3.97 3.52
N ALA A 261 -6.81 -5.12 3.73
CA ALA A 261 -6.21 -6.30 4.39
C ALA A 261 -4.92 -6.79 3.71
N MET A 262 -4.93 -6.98 2.39
CA MET A 262 -3.75 -7.45 1.67
C MET A 262 -2.59 -6.43 1.68
N GLY A 263 -2.88 -5.13 1.76
CA GLY A 263 -1.87 -4.09 1.96
C GLY A 263 -1.17 -4.24 3.32
N ALA A 264 -1.96 -4.47 4.38
CA ALA A 264 -1.45 -4.65 5.73
C ALA A 264 -0.63 -5.94 5.87
N ILE A 265 -1.07 -7.02 5.20
CA ILE A 265 -0.32 -8.28 5.09
C ILE A 265 0.99 -8.07 4.34
N ALA A 266 0.98 -7.35 3.22
CA ALA A 266 2.20 -7.02 2.48
C ALA A 266 3.17 -6.22 3.35
N GLY A 267 2.68 -5.26 4.13
CA GLY A 267 3.44 -4.53 5.14
C GLY A 267 4.09 -5.45 6.18
N ALA A 268 3.34 -6.42 6.72
CA ALA A 268 3.88 -7.41 7.64
C ALA A 268 4.96 -8.28 7.00
N LEU A 269 4.79 -8.69 5.74
CA LEU A 269 5.78 -9.45 4.98
C LEU A 269 7.08 -8.67 4.70
N MET A 270 7.06 -7.33 4.72
CA MET A 270 8.28 -6.54 4.62
C MET A 270 9.21 -6.75 5.83
N ILE A 271 8.68 -7.05 7.02
CA ILE A 271 9.46 -7.25 8.26
C ILE A 271 10.45 -8.43 8.15
N PRO A 272 10.03 -9.66 7.80
CA PRO A 272 10.96 -10.77 7.59
C PRO A 272 11.87 -10.56 6.37
N VAL A 273 11.43 -9.85 5.33
CA VAL A 273 12.29 -9.50 4.18
C VAL A 273 13.39 -8.52 4.61
N MET A 274 13.08 -7.53 5.44
CA MET A 274 14.05 -6.60 6.01
C MET A 274 15.06 -7.33 6.90
N TYR A 275 14.58 -8.26 7.74
CA TYR A 275 15.45 -9.14 8.51
C TYR A 275 16.39 -9.95 7.59
N ALA A 276 15.85 -10.54 6.51
CA ALA A 276 16.63 -11.34 5.58
C ALA A 276 17.69 -10.50 4.83
N LEU A 277 17.34 -9.29 4.40
CA LEU A 277 18.28 -8.30 3.84
C LEU A 277 19.38 -7.94 4.84
N GLY A 278 19.02 -7.58 6.06
CA GLY A 278 19.98 -7.27 7.12
C GLY A 278 20.90 -8.46 7.43
N LYS A 279 20.36 -9.69 7.51
CA LYS A 279 21.17 -10.90 7.71
C LYS A 279 22.12 -11.12 6.54
N LYS A 280 21.68 -10.84 5.31
CA LYS A 280 22.51 -10.96 4.11
C LYS A 280 23.68 -9.98 4.13
N LEU A 281 23.42 -8.71 4.45
CA LEU A 281 24.42 -7.65 4.39
C LEU A 281 25.39 -7.67 5.58
N PHE A 282 24.88 -7.88 6.80
CA PHE A 282 25.65 -7.71 8.03
C PHE A 282 26.13 -9.04 8.63
N LYS A 283 25.65 -10.18 8.13
CA LYS A 283 25.98 -11.54 8.63
C LYS A 283 25.77 -11.72 10.14
N ASN A 284 24.93 -10.88 10.74
CA ASN A 284 24.73 -10.82 12.18
C ASN A 284 23.23 -10.75 12.49
N HIS A 285 22.77 -11.59 13.41
CA HIS A 285 21.37 -11.61 13.82
C HIS A 285 20.93 -10.31 14.48
N TYR A 286 21.78 -9.69 15.31
CA TYR A 286 21.44 -8.47 16.02
C TYR A 286 21.17 -7.32 15.03
N PHE A 287 22.03 -7.12 14.03
CA PHE A 287 21.83 -6.09 13.00
C PHE A 287 20.63 -6.39 12.08
N ALA A 288 20.38 -7.67 11.79
CA ALA A 288 19.18 -8.08 11.08
C ALA A 288 17.89 -7.75 11.86
N MET A 289 17.86 -8.07 13.16
CA MET A 289 16.75 -7.73 14.04
C MET A 289 16.61 -6.22 14.24
N LEU A 290 17.72 -5.48 14.31
CA LEU A 290 17.70 -4.02 14.39
C LEU A 290 16.95 -3.43 13.19
N GLY A 291 17.32 -3.82 11.97
CA GLY A 291 16.64 -3.34 10.76
C GLY A 291 15.15 -3.70 10.72
N ALA A 292 14.80 -4.94 11.07
CA ALA A 292 13.41 -5.39 11.08
C ALA A 292 12.58 -4.70 12.17
N THR A 293 13.15 -4.47 13.36
CA THR A 293 12.47 -3.76 14.46
C THR A 293 12.27 -2.30 14.09
N LEU A 294 13.28 -1.62 13.55
CA LEU A 294 13.13 -0.23 13.11
C LEU A 294 12.05 -0.09 12.04
N LEU A 295 11.96 -1.03 11.08
CA LEU A 295 10.90 -1.02 10.08
C LEU A 295 9.51 -1.24 10.72
N ALA A 296 9.38 -2.19 11.64
CA ALA A 296 8.12 -2.48 12.34
C ALA A 296 7.56 -1.31 13.16
N PHE A 297 8.44 -0.39 13.60
CA PHE A 297 8.07 0.82 14.35
C PHE A 297 8.32 2.10 13.54
N GLU A 298 8.32 1.98 12.21
CA GLU A 298 8.40 3.11 11.30
C GLU A 298 6.97 3.59 10.98
N CYS A 299 6.73 4.90 11.17
CA CYS A 299 5.40 5.49 11.10
C CYS A 299 4.83 5.46 9.67
N MET A 300 5.65 5.74 8.65
CA MET A 300 5.19 5.75 7.26
C MET A 300 4.90 4.34 6.76
N HIS A 301 5.76 3.36 7.12
CA HIS A 301 5.51 1.94 6.86
C HIS A 301 4.17 1.51 7.43
N PHE A 302 3.89 1.87 8.68
CA PHE A 302 2.61 1.53 9.32
C PHE A 302 1.40 2.16 8.63
N VAL A 303 1.42 3.48 8.38
CA VAL A 303 0.28 4.19 7.80
C VAL A 303 0.04 3.80 6.35
N GLN A 304 1.08 3.78 5.51
CA GLN A 304 0.93 3.42 4.10
C GLN A 304 0.44 2.00 3.92
N THR A 305 0.91 1.07 4.76
CA THR A 305 0.52 -0.34 4.61
C THR A 305 -0.90 -0.63 5.06
N ARG A 306 -1.54 0.28 5.80
CA ARG A 306 -2.94 0.18 6.20
C ARG A 306 -3.93 0.83 5.22
N LEU A 307 -3.43 1.57 4.25
CA LEU A 307 -4.25 2.26 3.25
C LEU A 307 -4.59 1.31 2.09
N GLY A 308 -5.81 1.43 1.53
CA GLY A 308 -6.27 0.69 0.35
C GLY A 308 -5.61 1.13 -0.97
N THR A 309 -4.29 1.33 -0.99
CA THR A 309 -3.50 1.69 -2.17
C THR A 309 -2.53 0.58 -2.55
N VAL A 310 -1.84 0.76 -3.67
CA VAL A 310 -0.96 -0.27 -4.24
C VAL A 310 0.50 -0.17 -3.78
N ASP A 311 0.87 0.89 -3.06
CA ASP A 311 2.26 1.19 -2.72
C ASP A 311 2.88 0.13 -1.77
N SER A 312 2.06 -0.51 -0.94
CA SER A 312 2.45 -1.64 -0.07
C SER A 312 3.01 -2.82 -0.87
N TYR A 313 2.34 -3.19 -1.96
CA TYR A 313 2.79 -4.29 -2.82
C TYR A 313 4.07 -3.91 -3.57
N LEU A 314 4.11 -2.67 -4.07
CA LEU A 314 5.28 -2.12 -4.77
C LEU A 314 6.54 -2.21 -3.90
N VAL A 315 6.50 -1.68 -2.67
CA VAL A 315 7.68 -1.65 -1.80
C VAL A 315 8.11 -3.06 -1.38
N LEU A 316 7.16 -3.97 -1.12
CA LEU A 316 7.47 -5.36 -0.83
C LEU A 316 8.21 -6.03 -1.99
N PHE A 317 7.72 -5.84 -3.22
CA PHE A 317 8.36 -6.40 -4.41
C PHE A 317 9.74 -5.78 -4.68
N ILE A 318 9.91 -4.47 -4.48
CA ILE A 318 11.23 -3.81 -4.55
C ILE A 318 12.20 -4.44 -3.52
N MET A 319 11.77 -4.61 -2.27
CA MET A 319 12.61 -5.23 -1.24
C MET A 319 13.01 -6.67 -1.60
N LEU A 320 12.08 -7.45 -2.15
CA LEU A 320 12.36 -8.82 -2.63
C LEU A 320 13.32 -8.82 -3.81
N THR A 321 13.15 -7.93 -4.79
CA THR A 321 14.08 -7.72 -5.90
C THR A 321 15.49 -7.48 -5.38
N PHE A 322 15.67 -6.54 -4.46
CA PHE A 322 16.97 -6.25 -3.86
C PHE A 322 17.50 -7.38 -2.97
N TYR A 323 16.64 -8.13 -2.28
CA TYR A 323 17.03 -9.29 -1.47
C TYR A 323 17.61 -10.42 -2.33
N PHE A 324 16.96 -10.73 -3.45
CA PHE A 324 17.45 -11.75 -4.36
C PHE A 324 18.69 -11.29 -5.11
N MET A 325 18.78 -10.00 -5.49
CA MET A 325 20.02 -9.45 -6.04
C MET A 325 21.18 -9.49 -5.03
N ALA A 326 20.95 -9.09 -3.78
CA ALA A 326 21.93 -9.26 -2.69
C ALA A 326 22.32 -10.73 -2.53
N SER A 327 21.38 -11.64 -2.75
CA SER A 327 21.63 -13.06 -2.70
C SER A 327 22.55 -13.57 -3.78
N TYR A 328 22.46 -13.04 -4.99
CA TYR A 328 23.41 -13.29 -6.07
C TYR A 328 24.78 -12.67 -5.79
N VAL A 329 24.82 -11.39 -5.39
CA VAL A 329 26.07 -10.64 -5.16
C VAL A 329 26.94 -11.31 -4.08
N ASP A 330 26.32 -11.89 -3.06
CA ASP A 330 26.98 -12.58 -1.95
C ASP A 330 27.51 -13.99 -2.30
N MET A 331 27.12 -14.57 -3.44
CA MET A 331 27.59 -15.90 -3.85
C MET A 331 29.06 -15.88 -4.29
N ASP A 332 29.83 -16.91 -3.91
CA ASP A 332 31.12 -17.20 -4.54
C ASP A 332 30.87 -17.97 -5.84
N LEU A 333 30.93 -17.27 -6.97
CA LEU A 333 30.64 -17.82 -8.29
C LEU A 333 31.64 -18.92 -8.71
N ARG A 334 32.79 -19.02 -8.03
CA ARG A 334 33.83 -20.02 -8.31
C ARG A 334 33.57 -21.36 -7.63
N LYS A 335 32.78 -21.35 -6.55
CA LYS A 335 32.44 -22.55 -5.76
C LYS A 335 31.01 -23.01 -5.98
N THR A 336 30.17 -22.13 -6.52
CA THR A 336 28.75 -22.38 -6.74
C THR A 336 28.56 -22.91 -8.15
N SER A 337 27.85 -24.04 -8.29
CA SER A 337 27.46 -24.54 -9.61
C SER A 337 26.70 -23.46 -10.39
N TYR A 338 27.01 -23.32 -11.69
CA TYR A 338 26.48 -22.26 -12.54
C TYR A 338 24.96 -22.10 -12.44
N PHE A 339 24.18 -23.18 -12.59
CA PHE A 339 22.71 -23.11 -12.52
C PHE A 339 22.19 -22.62 -11.16
N LYS A 340 22.88 -22.92 -10.06
CA LYS A 340 22.50 -22.43 -8.73
C LYS A 340 22.69 -20.90 -8.60
N THR A 341 23.59 -20.31 -9.39
CA THR A 341 23.79 -18.85 -9.43
C THR A 341 22.65 -18.13 -10.15
N LEU A 342 21.91 -18.83 -11.03
CA LEU A 342 20.80 -18.27 -11.80
C LEU A 342 19.52 -18.15 -10.97
N VAL A 343 19.33 -18.99 -9.94
CA VAL A 343 18.13 -19.00 -9.09
C VAL A 343 17.84 -17.63 -8.44
N PRO A 344 18.78 -16.98 -7.72
CA PRO A 344 18.52 -15.65 -7.18
C PRO A 344 18.29 -14.60 -8.28
N LEU A 345 18.94 -14.71 -9.45
CA LEU A 345 18.72 -13.78 -10.56
C LEU A 345 17.29 -13.91 -11.12
N PHE A 346 16.80 -15.14 -11.28
CA PHE A 346 15.42 -15.40 -11.70
C PHE A 346 14.42 -14.76 -10.75
N PHE A 347 14.53 -15.01 -9.44
CA PHE A 347 13.60 -14.42 -8.46
C PHE A 347 13.74 -12.90 -8.38
N SER A 348 14.95 -12.35 -8.50
CA SER A 348 15.16 -10.90 -8.58
C SER A 348 14.41 -10.30 -9.76
N GLY A 349 14.48 -10.93 -10.94
CA GLY A 349 13.79 -10.52 -12.16
C GLY A 349 12.28 -10.69 -12.10
N PHE A 350 11.81 -11.80 -11.51
CA PHE A 350 10.39 -12.05 -11.27
C PHE A 350 9.75 -10.97 -10.40
N PHE A 351 10.33 -10.68 -9.21
CA PHE A 351 9.80 -9.64 -8.33
C PHE A 351 10.00 -8.23 -8.90
N PHE A 352 11.00 -8.02 -9.76
CA PHE A 352 11.16 -6.76 -10.49
C PHE A 352 10.00 -6.57 -11.48
N GLY A 353 9.62 -7.63 -12.20
CA GLY A 353 8.42 -7.65 -13.02
C GLY A 353 7.14 -7.38 -12.23
N CYS A 354 6.98 -7.99 -11.05
CA CYS A 354 5.86 -7.69 -10.17
C CYS A 354 5.84 -6.22 -9.74
N ALA A 355 6.98 -5.64 -9.34
CA ALA A 355 7.06 -4.24 -8.93
C ALA A 355 6.64 -3.27 -10.06
N ILE A 356 7.16 -3.48 -11.28
CA ILE A 356 6.78 -2.67 -12.45
C ILE A 356 5.29 -2.80 -12.77
N SER A 357 4.74 -4.01 -12.63
CA SER A 357 3.33 -4.30 -12.87
C SER A 357 2.39 -3.75 -11.81
N VAL A 358 2.92 -3.19 -10.72
CA VAL A 358 2.16 -2.42 -9.72
C VAL A 358 2.19 -0.92 -10.03
N LYS A 359 3.39 -0.36 -10.26
CA LYS A 359 3.60 1.08 -10.50
C LYS A 359 4.94 1.29 -11.20
N TRP A 360 5.04 2.30 -12.07
CA TRP A 360 6.28 2.56 -12.84
C TRP A 360 7.50 2.95 -11.99
N ILE A 361 7.30 3.35 -10.74
CA ILE A 361 8.40 3.48 -9.76
C ILE A 361 9.17 2.16 -9.62
N GLY A 362 8.56 1.01 -9.90
CA GLY A 362 9.25 -0.27 -9.99
C GLY A 362 10.42 -0.28 -10.99
N PHE A 363 10.35 0.46 -12.10
CA PHE A 363 11.46 0.59 -13.05
C PHE A 363 12.70 1.22 -12.41
N TYR A 364 12.50 2.12 -11.45
CA TYR A 364 13.58 2.82 -10.78
C TYR A 364 14.47 1.86 -9.99
N ALA A 365 13.91 0.77 -9.46
CA ALA A 365 14.70 -0.31 -8.83
C ALA A 365 15.66 -1.00 -9.82
N GLY A 366 15.30 -1.03 -11.11
CA GLY A 366 16.06 -1.66 -12.19
C GLY A 366 17.47 -1.11 -12.32
N ALA A 367 17.64 0.22 -12.22
CA ALA A 367 18.94 0.87 -12.27
C ALA A 367 19.85 0.43 -11.11
N GLY A 368 19.29 0.33 -9.90
CA GLY A 368 20.02 -0.09 -8.71
C GLY A 368 20.51 -1.54 -8.79
N ILE A 369 19.64 -2.47 -9.19
CA ILE A 369 20.03 -3.88 -9.34
C ILE A 369 20.98 -4.11 -10.52
N ALA A 370 20.84 -3.36 -11.62
CA ALA A 370 21.76 -3.42 -12.75
C ALA A 370 23.18 -3.00 -12.32
N LEU A 371 23.30 -1.89 -11.58
CA LEU A 371 24.57 -1.44 -11.02
C LEU A 371 25.23 -2.54 -10.17
N LEU A 372 24.47 -3.15 -9.26
CA LEU A 372 24.99 -4.21 -8.38
C LEU A 372 25.44 -5.45 -9.16
N PHE A 373 24.66 -5.84 -10.17
CA PHE A 373 24.96 -6.97 -11.04
C PHE A 373 26.26 -6.73 -11.81
N PHE A 374 26.39 -5.62 -12.53
CA PHE A 374 27.59 -5.34 -13.33
C PHE A 374 28.84 -5.11 -12.48
N VAL A 375 28.71 -4.46 -11.31
CA VAL A 375 29.83 -4.33 -10.36
C VAL A 375 30.28 -5.71 -9.88
N LYS A 376 29.35 -6.62 -9.55
CA LYS A 376 29.69 -8.01 -9.18
C LYS A 376 30.43 -8.71 -10.30
N MET A 377 29.94 -8.65 -11.54
CA MET A 377 30.60 -9.28 -12.69
C MET A 377 32.01 -8.73 -12.92
N PHE A 378 32.17 -7.41 -12.84
CA PHE A 378 33.47 -6.76 -13.02
C PHE A 378 34.48 -7.19 -11.93
N LEU A 379 34.04 -7.24 -10.68
CA LEU A 379 34.89 -7.66 -9.57
C LEU A 379 35.30 -9.14 -9.68
N GLU A 380 34.37 -10.00 -10.12
CA GLU A 380 34.66 -11.40 -10.39
C GLU A 380 35.66 -11.52 -11.53
N TRP A 381 35.44 -10.85 -12.66
CA TRP A 381 36.38 -10.79 -13.79
C TRP A 381 37.80 -10.41 -13.36
N LYS A 382 37.95 -9.34 -12.56
CA LYS A 382 39.25 -8.88 -12.04
C LYS A 382 39.91 -9.92 -11.12
N SER A 383 39.12 -10.69 -10.38
CA SER A 383 39.63 -11.69 -9.44
C SER A 383 40.21 -12.95 -10.10
N PHE A 384 39.93 -13.17 -11.40
CA PHE A 384 40.48 -14.30 -12.15
C PHE A 384 41.94 -14.03 -12.53
N GLY A 385 42.85 -14.65 -11.76
CA GLY A 385 44.30 -14.56 -11.91
C GLY A 385 45.09 -14.70 -10.61
N TYR A 386 44.44 -14.60 -9.44
CA TYR A 386 45.10 -14.52 -8.13
C TYR A 386 44.82 -15.70 -7.15
N GLY A 387 44.30 -16.85 -7.62
CA GLY A 387 44.07 -17.99 -6.72
C GLY A 387 43.86 -19.34 -7.41
N ARG A 388 44.18 -20.44 -6.71
CA ARG A 388 44.00 -21.85 -7.13
C ARG A 388 42.56 -22.06 -7.63
N ILE A 389 42.43 -22.19 -8.95
CA ILE A 389 41.18 -22.39 -9.67
C ILE A 389 40.66 -23.79 -9.36
N VAL A 390 39.45 -23.88 -8.81
CA VAL A 390 38.76 -25.18 -8.69
C VAL A 390 38.05 -25.51 -10.00
N HIS A 391 37.44 -24.57 -10.72
CA HIS A 391 36.83 -24.81 -12.05
C HIS A 391 37.10 -23.66 -13.06
N GLY A 392 37.96 -23.93 -14.06
CA GLY A 392 38.10 -23.18 -15.31
C GLY A 392 38.91 -21.87 -15.30
N GLY A 393 39.77 -21.69 -16.31
CA GLY A 393 40.52 -20.45 -16.55
C GLY A 393 39.63 -19.27 -16.98
N LYS A 394 40.25 -18.11 -17.26
CA LYS A 394 39.57 -16.86 -17.68
C LYS A 394 38.53 -17.05 -18.79
N ALA A 395 38.74 -17.99 -19.71
CA ALA A 395 37.81 -18.31 -20.79
C ALA A 395 36.46 -18.87 -20.32
N LEU A 396 36.43 -19.76 -19.31
CA LEU A 396 35.18 -20.31 -18.78
C LEU A 396 34.36 -19.23 -18.07
N VAL A 397 35.03 -18.31 -17.40
CA VAL A 397 34.41 -17.16 -16.74
C VAL A 397 33.81 -16.23 -17.75
N ALA A 398 34.55 -15.89 -18.82
CA ALA A 398 34.05 -15.08 -19.91
C ALA A 398 32.79 -15.71 -20.51
N LYS A 399 32.83 -17.01 -20.81
CA LYS A 399 31.68 -17.78 -21.30
C LYS A 399 30.49 -17.71 -20.34
N ASN A 400 30.69 -18.02 -19.06
CA ASN A 400 29.61 -18.00 -18.07
C ASN A 400 29.07 -16.58 -17.82
N THR A 401 29.91 -15.56 -17.91
CA THR A 401 29.55 -14.14 -17.79
C THR A 401 28.64 -13.75 -18.95
N LEU A 402 29.04 -14.03 -20.20
CA LEU A 402 28.23 -13.78 -21.40
C LEU A 402 26.91 -14.55 -21.37
N LEU A 403 26.94 -15.83 -21.00
CA LEU A 403 25.74 -16.64 -20.87
C LEU A 403 24.81 -16.09 -19.79
N THR A 404 25.36 -15.61 -18.66
CA THR A 404 24.57 -14.97 -17.60
C THR A 404 23.94 -13.67 -18.09
N CYS A 405 24.66 -12.83 -18.83
CA CYS A 405 24.08 -11.63 -19.44
C CYS A 405 22.92 -11.97 -20.38
N PHE A 406 23.11 -12.98 -21.25
CA PHE A 406 22.06 -13.44 -22.16
C PHE A 406 20.83 -13.95 -21.41
N ILE A 407 21.02 -14.81 -20.41
CA ILE A 407 19.92 -15.30 -19.56
C ILE A 407 19.24 -14.16 -18.79
N CYS A 408 20.00 -13.14 -18.36
CA CYS A 408 19.44 -11.97 -17.69
C CYS A 408 18.53 -11.13 -18.61
N LEU A 409 18.69 -11.18 -19.94
CA LEU A 409 17.70 -10.60 -20.85
C LEU A 409 16.34 -11.27 -20.67
N PHE A 410 16.31 -12.60 -20.49
CA PHE A 410 15.05 -13.29 -20.20
C PHE A 410 14.53 -12.93 -18.80
N PHE A 411 15.39 -12.95 -17.78
CA PHE A 411 14.94 -12.73 -16.40
C PHE A 411 14.53 -11.30 -16.09
N PHE A 412 15.16 -10.30 -16.69
CA PHE A 412 14.94 -8.88 -16.40
C PHE A 412 14.24 -8.11 -17.52
N ILE A 413 13.92 -8.75 -18.65
CA ILE A 413 13.13 -8.15 -19.73
C ILE A 413 11.93 -9.03 -20.09
N ALA A 414 12.16 -10.26 -20.55
CA ALA A 414 11.06 -11.11 -21.05
C ALA A 414 10.06 -11.50 -19.94
N ILE A 415 10.55 -11.94 -18.77
CA ILE A 415 9.70 -12.30 -17.63
C ILE A 415 8.94 -11.07 -17.10
N PRO A 416 9.59 -9.92 -16.83
CA PRO A 416 8.88 -8.69 -16.47
C PRO A 416 7.82 -8.27 -17.48
N ALA A 417 8.12 -8.32 -18.78
CA ALA A 417 7.16 -8.00 -19.84
C ALA A 417 5.96 -8.96 -19.82
N LEU A 418 6.19 -10.26 -19.60
CA LEU A 418 5.13 -11.25 -19.47
C LEU A 418 4.25 -10.99 -18.24
N ILE A 419 4.84 -10.75 -17.07
CA ILE A 419 4.08 -10.43 -15.84
C ILE A 419 3.25 -9.16 -16.04
N TYR A 420 3.86 -8.15 -16.68
CA TYR A 420 3.18 -6.90 -17.01
C TYR A 420 1.99 -7.14 -17.92
N ALA A 421 2.17 -7.87 -19.02
CA ALA A 421 1.10 -8.19 -19.95
C ALA A 421 -0.02 -9.02 -19.31
N VAL A 422 0.33 -10.02 -18.48
CA VAL A 422 -0.64 -10.82 -17.70
C VAL A 422 -1.44 -9.96 -16.71
N SER A 423 -0.85 -8.88 -16.19
CA SER A 423 -1.61 -7.97 -15.31
C SER A 423 -2.77 -7.25 -16.04
N TYR A 424 -2.77 -7.18 -17.37
CA TYR A 424 -3.87 -6.57 -18.14
C TYR A 424 -5.02 -7.54 -18.42
N THR A 425 -4.94 -8.81 -17.98
CA THR A 425 -6.02 -9.80 -18.20
C THR A 425 -7.42 -9.30 -17.81
N PRO A 426 -7.66 -8.60 -16.68
CA PRO A 426 -8.99 -8.08 -16.36
C PRO A 426 -9.53 -7.10 -17.40
N ILE A 427 -8.68 -6.24 -17.96
CA ILE A 427 -9.05 -5.29 -19.02
C ILE A 427 -9.53 -6.04 -20.26
N PHE A 428 -8.79 -7.09 -20.66
CA PHE A 428 -9.19 -7.91 -21.80
C PHE A 428 -10.49 -8.67 -21.58
N GLN A 429 -10.73 -9.14 -20.35
CA GLN A 429 -11.98 -9.80 -20.00
C GLN A 429 -13.17 -8.85 -20.10
N ILE A 430 -13.00 -7.60 -19.68
CA ILE A 430 -14.01 -6.55 -19.81
C ILE A 430 -14.26 -6.23 -21.30
N GLN A 431 -13.20 -5.98 -22.07
CA GLN A 431 -13.32 -5.61 -23.48
C GLN A 431 -13.90 -6.74 -24.36
N SER A 432 -13.52 -8.00 -24.11
CA SER A 432 -14.04 -9.15 -24.85
C SER A 432 -15.53 -9.39 -24.54
N ALA A 433 -15.96 -9.16 -23.30
CA ALA A 433 -17.37 -9.25 -22.93
C ALA A 433 -18.22 -8.18 -23.66
N ALA A 434 -17.66 -7.02 -23.97
CA ALA A 434 -18.35 -5.94 -24.67
C ALA A 434 -18.56 -6.19 -26.19
N ILE A 435 -17.89 -7.18 -26.78
CA ILE A 435 -17.95 -7.50 -28.22
C ILE A 435 -18.39 -8.96 -28.42
N ASP A 436 -19.44 -9.40 -27.72
CA ASP A 436 -20.04 -10.74 -27.83
C ASP A 436 -19.05 -11.93 -27.69
N ASN A 437 -18.01 -11.77 -26.86
CA ASN A 437 -16.96 -12.77 -26.67
C ASN A 437 -16.19 -13.17 -27.95
N GLU A 438 -16.07 -12.27 -28.93
CA GLU A 438 -15.07 -12.47 -29.98
C GLU A 438 -13.68 -12.65 -29.34
N LYS A 439 -12.93 -13.63 -29.87
CA LYS A 439 -11.61 -13.99 -29.33
C LYS A 439 -10.63 -12.86 -29.63
N PHE A 440 -10.36 -12.04 -28.62
CA PHE A 440 -9.27 -11.07 -28.64
C PHE A 440 -7.96 -11.75 -29.02
N THR A 441 -7.30 -11.22 -30.05
CA THR A 441 -6.01 -11.74 -30.52
C THR A 441 -4.87 -11.25 -29.62
N VAL A 442 -3.74 -11.96 -29.64
CA VAL A 442 -2.51 -11.52 -28.93
C VAL A 442 -2.02 -10.17 -29.46
N MET A 443 -2.29 -9.84 -30.73
CA MET A 443 -1.89 -8.57 -31.34
C MET A 443 -2.70 -7.40 -30.78
N GLU A 444 -4.03 -7.53 -30.72
CA GLU A 444 -4.89 -6.50 -30.11
C GLU A 444 -4.58 -6.31 -28.62
N MET A 445 -4.21 -7.39 -27.93
CA MET A 445 -3.71 -7.30 -26.56
C MET A 445 -2.43 -6.46 -26.46
N ALA A 446 -1.47 -6.68 -27.36
CA ALA A 446 -0.26 -5.87 -27.39
C ALA A 446 -0.56 -4.40 -27.72
N ASP A 447 -1.43 -4.13 -28.69
CA ASP A 447 -1.81 -2.78 -29.10
C ASP A 447 -2.51 -2.01 -27.97
N ASN A 448 -3.44 -2.66 -27.25
CA ASN A 448 -4.12 -2.05 -26.10
C ASN A 448 -3.17 -1.78 -24.93
N ILE A 449 -2.20 -2.66 -24.67
CA ILE A 449 -1.17 -2.41 -23.66
C ILE A 449 -0.34 -1.19 -24.07
N ILE A 450 0.10 -1.12 -25.33
CA ILE A 450 0.89 0.02 -25.85
C ILE A 450 0.08 1.33 -25.76
N ALA A 451 -1.19 1.32 -26.18
CA ALA A 451 -2.09 2.45 -26.06
C ALA A 451 -2.24 2.91 -24.61
N SER A 452 -2.41 1.96 -23.68
CA SER A 452 -2.47 2.24 -22.24
C SER A 452 -1.16 2.87 -21.73
N GLN A 453 0.00 2.44 -22.23
CA GLN A 453 1.28 3.05 -21.84
C GLN A 453 1.40 4.51 -22.31
N LYS A 454 0.97 4.78 -23.55
CA LYS A 454 0.94 6.15 -24.08
C LYS A 454 0.00 7.04 -23.26
N HIS A 455 -1.19 6.54 -22.94
CA HIS A 455 -2.15 7.25 -22.11
C HIS A 455 -1.59 7.54 -20.70
N MET A 456 -1.03 6.54 -20.02
CA MET A 456 -0.39 6.72 -18.71
C MET A 456 0.75 7.74 -18.77
N PHE A 457 1.57 7.71 -19.81
CA PHE A 457 2.68 8.64 -19.97
C PHE A 457 2.18 10.09 -20.11
N GLU A 458 1.23 10.33 -21.01
CA GLU A 458 0.65 11.67 -21.20
C GLU A 458 -0.10 12.15 -19.95
N TYR A 459 -0.81 11.26 -19.25
CA TYR A 459 -1.43 11.58 -17.96
C TYR A 459 -0.38 12.06 -16.95
N HIS A 460 0.65 11.26 -16.67
CA HIS A 460 1.68 11.60 -15.67
C HIS A 460 2.46 12.86 -16.05
N LYS A 461 2.70 13.09 -17.35
CA LYS A 461 3.29 14.34 -17.84
C LYS A 461 2.37 15.54 -17.62
N GLY A 462 1.05 15.35 -17.70
CA GLY A 462 0.03 16.38 -17.52
C GLY A 462 -0.35 16.72 -16.07
N VAL A 463 0.08 15.92 -15.07
CA VAL A 463 -0.25 16.18 -13.65
C VAL A 463 0.47 17.43 -13.14
N THR A 464 -0.22 18.56 -13.25
CA THR A 464 0.35 19.89 -12.97
C THR A 464 -0.50 20.77 -12.04
N GLN A 465 -1.74 20.36 -11.74
CA GLN A 465 -2.66 21.10 -10.88
C GLN A 465 -2.17 21.17 -9.43
N ASP A 466 -2.11 22.39 -8.87
CA ASP A 466 -1.61 22.60 -7.52
C ASP A 466 -2.46 21.86 -6.48
N HIS A 467 -1.81 21.30 -5.46
CA HIS A 467 -2.47 20.58 -4.38
C HIS A 467 -1.91 21.04 -3.02
N PRO A 468 -2.77 21.35 -2.03
CA PRO A 468 -2.32 21.88 -0.74
C PRO A 468 -1.29 21.00 -0.01
N PHE A 469 -1.35 19.68 -0.19
CA PHE A 469 -0.42 18.74 0.45
C PHE A 469 0.80 18.35 -0.40
N LYS A 470 1.03 18.98 -1.57
CA LYS A 470 2.19 18.67 -2.41
C LYS A 470 3.51 18.97 -1.69
N SER A 471 4.55 18.18 -1.95
CA SER A 471 5.90 18.39 -1.41
C SER A 471 6.97 17.97 -2.42
N SER A 472 8.11 18.65 -2.42
CA SER A 472 9.21 18.35 -3.35
C SER A 472 10.13 17.25 -2.83
N TRP A 473 10.70 16.47 -3.76
CA TRP A 473 11.52 15.28 -3.47
C TRP A 473 12.67 15.51 -2.49
N TYR A 474 13.33 16.67 -2.55
CA TYR A 474 14.46 17.01 -1.68
C TYR A 474 14.04 17.34 -0.25
N THR A 475 12.75 17.62 -0.01
CA THR A 475 12.19 17.89 1.32
C THR A 475 11.74 16.61 2.03
N TRP A 476 11.61 15.50 1.31
CA TRP A 476 11.13 14.24 1.88
C TRP A 476 12.04 13.70 2.98
N PRO A 477 13.38 13.60 2.84
CA PRO A 477 14.23 13.00 3.88
C PRO A 477 14.15 13.68 5.26
N ILE A 478 13.73 14.95 5.33
CA ILE A 478 13.54 15.70 6.58
C ILE A 478 12.08 15.72 7.05
N MET A 479 11.18 15.10 6.29
CA MET A 479 9.72 15.08 6.49
C MET A 479 9.13 16.48 6.62
N TYR A 480 9.56 17.42 5.77
CA TYR A 480 9.15 18.82 5.94
C TYR A 480 7.63 18.98 5.89
N ARG A 481 6.94 18.27 4.99
CA ARG A 481 5.48 18.35 4.84
C ARG A 481 4.87 16.95 4.80
N PRO A 482 4.26 16.49 5.90
CA PRO A 482 3.45 15.28 5.95
C PRO A 482 2.25 15.34 4.99
N VAL A 483 1.66 14.19 4.70
CA VAL A 483 0.46 14.12 3.85
C VAL A 483 -0.72 13.70 4.72
N TYR A 484 -1.77 14.52 4.67
CA TYR A 484 -2.97 14.31 5.45
C TYR A 484 -3.97 13.43 4.70
N TYR A 485 -4.34 12.28 5.26
CA TYR A 485 -5.19 11.28 4.58
C TYR A 485 -6.65 11.32 5.03
N TYR A 486 -6.88 11.50 6.33
CA TYR A 486 -8.23 11.45 6.89
C TYR A 486 -8.40 12.44 8.02
N SER A 487 -9.56 13.11 7.99
CA SER A 487 -10.08 13.97 9.04
C SER A 487 -11.40 13.41 9.53
N ALA A 488 -11.55 13.27 10.85
CA ALA A 488 -12.85 12.98 11.43
C ALA A 488 -13.84 14.11 11.08
N PRO A 489 -15.05 13.79 10.59
CA PRO A 489 -16.01 14.80 10.16
C PRO A 489 -16.66 15.54 11.34
N ILE A 490 -16.84 14.85 12.46
CA ILE A 490 -17.50 15.39 13.66
C ILE A 490 -16.44 15.72 14.71
N LYS A 491 -16.34 17.01 15.05
CA LYS A 491 -15.58 17.49 16.22
C LYS A 491 -16.42 17.24 17.46
N ALA A 492 -16.15 16.15 18.18
CA ALA A 492 -16.55 16.11 19.59
C ALA A 492 -15.74 17.20 20.32
N GLU A 493 -16.34 17.88 21.30
CA GLU A 493 -15.69 19.00 21.99
C GLU A 493 -14.27 18.62 22.46
N GLY A 494 -13.27 19.32 21.92
CA GLY A 494 -11.87 19.12 22.26
C GLY A 494 -11.22 17.82 21.75
N GLN A 495 -11.92 16.98 20.97
CA GLN A 495 -11.37 15.75 20.38
C GLN A 495 -11.35 15.75 18.85
N TRP A 496 -10.34 15.10 18.27
CA TRP A 496 -10.15 14.99 16.83
C TRP A 496 -9.52 13.64 16.47
N GLY A 497 -9.99 13.04 15.37
CA GLY A 497 -9.43 11.83 14.78
C GLY A 497 -8.75 12.15 13.46
N THR A 498 -7.52 11.67 13.27
CA THR A 498 -6.68 11.98 12.10
C THR A 498 -5.89 10.76 11.64
N ILE A 499 -5.66 10.65 10.33
CA ILE A 499 -4.66 9.74 9.75
C ILE A 499 -3.70 10.57 8.91
N VAL A 500 -2.46 10.66 9.37
CA VAL A 500 -1.37 11.35 8.66
C VAL A 500 -0.28 10.38 8.23
N ALA A 501 0.17 10.49 6.98
CA ALA A 501 1.38 9.87 6.51
C ALA A 501 2.60 10.72 6.88
N ILE A 502 3.33 10.25 7.89
CA ILE A 502 4.57 10.84 8.38
C ILE A 502 5.58 9.73 8.71
N GLY A 503 6.87 10.05 8.64
CA GLY A 503 7.92 9.18 9.11
C GLY A 503 8.11 9.20 10.62
N ASN A 504 8.73 8.18 11.20
CA ASN A 504 9.16 8.23 12.60
C ASN A 504 10.32 9.23 12.72
N PRO A 505 10.18 10.37 13.41
CA PRO A 505 11.20 11.43 13.39
C PRO A 505 12.56 11.00 13.89
N VAL A 506 12.58 10.11 14.89
CA VAL A 506 13.82 9.54 15.43
C VAL A 506 14.51 8.68 14.37
N ILE A 507 13.76 7.87 13.61
CA ILE A 507 14.31 7.03 12.54
C ILE A 507 14.74 7.87 11.33
N TRP A 508 13.95 8.85 10.92
CA TRP A 508 14.21 9.60 9.68
C TRP A 508 15.37 10.58 9.82
N TRP A 509 15.43 11.36 10.90
CA TRP A 509 16.52 12.30 11.10
C TRP A 509 17.86 11.58 11.36
N THR A 510 17.84 10.50 12.14
CA THR A 510 19.03 9.64 12.27
C THR A 510 19.35 8.91 10.98
N GLY A 511 18.35 8.53 10.19
CA GLY A 511 18.48 7.94 8.86
C GLY A 511 19.20 8.85 7.89
N LEU A 512 18.84 10.14 7.85
CA LEU A 512 19.53 11.14 7.04
C LEU A 512 21.00 11.29 7.43
N ALA A 513 21.28 11.42 8.73
CA ALA A 513 22.66 11.46 9.24
C ALA A 513 23.42 10.16 8.93
N ALA A 514 22.76 9.01 9.04
CA ALA A 514 23.34 7.71 8.75
C ALA A 514 23.60 7.48 7.26
N LEU A 515 22.80 8.06 6.35
CA LEU A 515 23.09 8.06 4.92
C LEU A 515 24.41 8.81 4.65
N ILE A 516 24.58 10.01 5.20
CA ILE A 516 25.83 10.79 5.06
C ILE A 516 27.01 9.99 5.65
N GLY A 517 26.85 9.45 6.86
CA GLY A 517 27.86 8.60 7.50
C GLY A 517 28.20 7.37 6.66
N THR A 518 27.19 6.72 6.06
CA THR A 518 27.37 5.53 5.20
C THR A 518 28.18 5.89 3.97
N ALA A 519 27.95 7.04 3.34
CA ALA A 519 28.76 7.51 2.21
C ALA A 519 30.23 7.64 2.62
N ILE A 520 30.49 8.36 3.71
CA ILE A 520 31.86 8.63 4.19
C ILE A 520 32.57 7.33 4.56
N VAL A 521 31.96 6.49 5.41
CA VAL A 521 32.58 5.28 5.95
C VAL A 521 32.76 4.22 4.86
N SER A 522 31.76 4.01 4.00
CA SER A 522 31.84 3.00 2.95
C SER A 522 32.89 3.34 1.88
N ILE A 523 33.06 4.62 1.54
CA ILE A 523 34.13 5.07 0.63
C ILE A 523 35.50 4.85 1.29
N LYS A 524 35.68 5.31 2.54
CA LYS A 524 36.96 5.16 3.28
C LYS A 524 37.37 3.70 3.46
N ARG A 525 36.42 2.81 3.79
CA ARG A 525 36.68 1.37 4.02
C ARG A 525 36.54 0.51 2.77
N ARG A 526 36.15 1.09 1.63
CA ARG A 526 35.79 0.37 0.39
C ARG A 526 34.78 -0.74 0.64
N ASP A 527 33.81 -0.46 1.49
CA ASP A 527 32.81 -1.42 1.94
C ASP A 527 31.62 -1.46 0.99
N LYS A 528 31.44 -2.62 0.34
CA LYS A 528 30.38 -2.83 -0.67
C LYS A 528 28.97 -2.78 -0.08
N ARG A 529 28.81 -2.90 1.24
CA ARG A 529 27.49 -2.74 1.90
C ARG A 529 26.93 -1.34 1.65
N GLY A 530 27.78 -0.30 1.67
CA GLY A 530 27.36 1.07 1.34
C GLY A 530 26.90 1.22 -0.11
N LEU A 531 27.60 0.58 -1.06
CA LEU A 531 27.18 0.54 -2.47
C LEU A 531 25.78 -0.08 -2.61
N PHE A 532 25.50 -1.18 -1.91
CA PHE A 532 24.17 -1.80 -1.92
C PHE A 532 23.09 -0.83 -1.42
N ILE A 533 23.34 -0.18 -0.28
CA ILE A 533 22.40 0.77 0.33
C ILE A 533 22.12 1.93 -0.61
N PHE A 534 23.15 2.54 -1.19
CA PHE A 534 22.97 3.67 -2.12
C PHE A 534 22.42 3.26 -3.48
N ALA A 535 22.75 2.06 -3.98
CA ALA A 535 22.16 1.55 -5.21
C ALA A 535 20.63 1.42 -5.06
N GLY A 536 20.12 0.97 -3.91
CA GLY A 536 18.68 0.95 -3.67
C GLY A 536 18.08 2.31 -3.37
N TYR A 537 18.70 3.08 -2.47
CA TYR A 537 18.18 4.38 -2.05
C TYR A 537 18.13 5.39 -3.20
N LEU A 538 19.23 5.58 -3.92
CA LEU A 538 19.33 6.59 -4.98
C LEU A 538 18.59 6.16 -6.24
N SER A 539 18.53 4.86 -6.54
CA SER A 539 17.80 4.42 -7.73
C SER A 539 16.32 4.76 -7.61
N ILE A 540 15.73 4.69 -6.40
CA ILE A 540 14.34 5.09 -6.15
C ILE A 540 14.17 6.61 -6.03
N LEU A 541 15.10 7.31 -5.36
CA LEU A 541 14.96 8.74 -5.08
C LEU A 541 15.25 9.63 -6.30
N LEU A 542 16.38 9.43 -6.98
CA LEU A 542 16.89 10.35 -8.01
C LEU A 542 15.96 10.55 -9.21
N PRO A 543 15.20 9.55 -9.69
CA PRO A 543 14.26 9.77 -10.79
C PRO A 543 13.21 10.85 -10.50
N TRP A 544 12.86 11.09 -9.23
CA TRP A 544 11.96 12.18 -8.84
C TRP A 544 12.53 13.57 -9.07
N ALA A 545 13.86 13.70 -9.17
CA ALA A 545 14.51 14.97 -9.47
C ALA A 545 14.32 15.42 -10.92
N VAL A 546 14.03 14.47 -11.82
CA VAL A 546 13.90 14.71 -13.27
C VAL A 546 12.54 14.26 -13.83
N ALA A 547 11.61 13.86 -12.95
CA ALA A 547 10.28 13.44 -13.36
C ALA A 547 9.52 14.62 -14.00
N PRO A 548 8.81 14.43 -15.12
CA PRO A 548 8.13 15.52 -15.84
C PRO A 548 6.91 16.09 -15.10
N ARG A 549 6.42 15.41 -14.06
CA ARG A 549 5.28 15.83 -13.25
C ARG A 549 5.66 16.88 -12.21
N SER A 550 4.82 17.89 -11.99
CA SER A 550 5.10 18.95 -11.01
C SER A 550 4.52 18.68 -9.62
N ILE A 551 3.59 17.72 -9.49
CA ILE A 551 2.90 17.41 -8.24
C ILE A 551 3.39 16.08 -7.68
N THR A 552 3.99 16.12 -6.50
CA THR A 552 4.46 14.92 -5.78
C THR A 552 4.21 15.08 -4.28
N PHE A 553 4.35 13.98 -3.55
CA PHE A 553 3.92 13.84 -2.16
C PHE A 553 4.91 13.02 -1.36
N LEU A 554 4.96 13.21 -0.04
CA LEU A 554 5.92 12.55 0.84
C LEU A 554 5.88 11.02 0.74
N TYR A 555 4.70 10.42 0.52
CA TYR A 555 4.54 8.97 0.41
C TYR A 555 5.34 8.34 -0.75
N HIS A 556 5.74 9.12 -1.77
CA HIS A 556 6.62 8.62 -2.84
C HIS A 556 8.01 8.23 -2.33
N TYR A 557 8.42 8.76 -1.17
CA TYR A 557 9.64 8.39 -0.48
C TYR A 557 9.55 7.01 0.21
N PHE A 558 8.36 6.40 0.32
CA PHE A 558 8.16 5.14 1.04
C PHE A 558 9.11 4.02 0.56
N GLY A 559 9.36 3.92 -0.76
CA GLY A 559 10.33 2.95 -1.31
C GLY A 559 11.79 3.18 -0.90
N CYS A 560 12.14 4.37 -0.42
CA CYS A 560 13.48 4.69 0.09
C CYS A 560 13.68 4.27 1.55
N VAL A 561 12.59 4.18 2.33
CA VAL A 561 12.62 3.93 3.78
C VAL A 561 13.38 2.66 4.17
N PRO A 562 13.20 1.49 3.51
CA PRO A 562 13.97 0.29 3.85
C PRO A 562 15.48 0.49 3.73
N PHE A 563 15.94 1.19 2.69
CA PHE A 563 17.37 1.45 2.46
C PHE A 563 17.93 2.48 3.43
N MET A 564 17.14 3.51 3.79
CA MET A 564 17.50 4.45 4.85
C MET A 564 17.71 3.74 6.19
N ILE A 565 16.83 2.80 6.56
CA ILE A 565 17.00 1.99 7.77
C ILE A 565 18.25 1.12 7.68
N LEU A 566 18.57 0.54 6.51
CA LEU A 566 19.83 -0.20 6.32
C LEU A 566 21.06 0.69 6.52
N ALA A 567 21.02 1.99 6.19
CA ALA A 567 22.09 2.94 6.49
C ALA A 567 22.30 3.12 8.00
N ILE A 568 21.22 3.21 8.78
CA ILE A 568 21.27 3.25 10.25
C ILE A 568 21.95 1.99 10.79
N VAL A 569 21.53 0.82 10.30
CA VAL A 569 22.12 -0.47 10.71
C VAL A 569 23.60 -0.55 10.31
N TYR A 570 23.97 -0.02 9.15
CA TYR A 570 25.37 0.03 8.70
C TYR A 570 26.24 0.83 9.66
N ILE A 571 25.83 2.05 10.02
CA ILE A 571 26.58 2.91 10.95
C ILE A 571 26.59 2.35 12.37
N ALA A 572 25.47 1.77 12.83
CA ALA A 572 25.42 1.05 14.09
C ALA A 572 26.43 -0.12 14.12
N SER A 573 26.54 -0.87 13.01
CA SER A 573 27.50 -1.96 12.88
C SER A 573 28.94 -1.48 12.91
N TYR A 574 29.23 -0.38 12.21
CA TYR A 574 30.55 0.25 12.21
C TYR A 574 31.00 0.66 13.61
N PHE A 575 30.18 1.39 14.35
CA PHE A 575 30.55 1.83 15.70
C PHE A 575 30.69 0.67 16.69
N MET A 576 29.87 -0.37 16.56
CA MET A 576 29.98 -1.56 17.40
C MET A 576 31.21 -2.42 17.13
N GLU A 577 31.80 -2.35 15.93
CA GLU A 577 33.08 -3.02 15.63
C GLU A 577 34.20 -2.48 16.53
N ASP A 578 34.24 -1.15 16.75
CA ASP A 578 35.27 -0.50 17.57
C ASP A 578 34.95 -0.54 19.07
N ASN A 579 33.66 -0.38 19.44
CA ASN A 579 33.25 -0.37 20.84
C ASN A 579 31.96 -1.18 21.08
N PRO A 580 32.06 -2.42 21.57
CA PRO A 580 30.90 -3.26 21.85
C PRO A 580 29.91 -2.67 22.87
N LYS A 581 30.33 -1.73 23.73
CA LYS A 581 29.44 -1.04 24.68
C LYS A 581 28.38 -0.19 23.97
N ILE A 582 28.61 0.19 22.70
CA ILE A 582 27.67 0.96 21.88
C ILE A 582 26.34 0.24 21.67
N LYS A 583 26.33 -1.10 21.79
CA LYS A 583 25.11 -1.91 21.80
C LYS A 583 24.06 -1.40 22.79
N LYS A 584 24.47 -0.90 23.97
CA LYS A 584 23.55 -0.33 24.96
C LYS A 584 22.82 0.89 24.39
N TYR A 585 23.55 1.81 23.76
CA TYR A 585 22.98 3.03 23.17
C TYR A 585 22.10 2.73 21.96
N ILE A 586 22.45 1.73 21.14
CA ILE A 586 21.59 1.28 20.03
C ILE A 586 20.27 0.72 20.58
N ASN A 587 20.30 -0.06 21.66
CA ASN A 587 19.08 -0.56 22.29
C ASN A 587 18.22 0.58 22.88
N ILE A 588 18.84 1.61 23.47
CA ILE A 588 18.12 2.82 23.93
C ILE A 588 17.49 3.54 22.74
N TYR A 589 18.21 3.69 21.63
CA TYR A 589 17.68 4.27 20.40
C TYR A 589 16.49 3.49 19.86
N VAL A 590 16.54 2.15 19.85
CA VAL A 590 15.40 1.31 19.44
C VAL A 590 14.20 1.52 20.36
N LEU A 591 14.42 1.56 21.68
CA LEU A 591 13.35 1.84 22.64
C LEU A 591 12.74 3.22 22.39
N LEU A 592 13.56 4.25 22.14
CA LEU A 592 13.09 5.58 21.80
C LEU A 592 12.25 5.58 20.51
N SER A 593 12.69 4.88 19.46
CA SER A 593 11.92 4.74 18.22
C SER A 593 10.55 4.09 18.46
N ILE A 594 10.47 3.08 19.33
CA ILE A 594 9.21 2.42 19.73
C ILE A 594 8.31 3.41 20.49
N LEU A 595 8.86 4.16 21.43
CA LEU A 595 8.10 5.15 22.22
C LEU A 595 7.56 6.28 21.34
N VAL A 596 8.36 6.77 20.38
CA VAL A 596 7.90 7.77 19.42
C VAL A 596 6.82 7.21 18.50
N PHE A 597 6.97 5.96 18.02
CA PHE A 597 5.90 5.31 17.27
C PHE A 597 4.60 5.23 18.07
N ALA A 598 4.67 4.83 19.34
CA ALA A 598 3.51 4.77 20.23
C ALA A 598 2.90 6.17 20.46
N ALA A 599 3.71 7.22 20.56
CA ALA A 599 3.23 8.59 20.70
C ALA A 599 2.47 9.07 19.45
N PHE A 600 2.96 8.75 18.26
CA PHE A 600 2.31 9.11 16.99
C PHE A 600 1.13 8.18 16.61
N TYR A 601 1.00 7.01 17.25
CA TYR A 601 0.00 6.00 16.90
C TYR A 601 -1.43 6.54 16.76
N PRO A 602 -1.95 7.38 17.68
CA PRO A 602 -3.30 7.94 17.52
C PRO A 602 -3.46 8.78 16.25
N ALA A 603 -2.46 9.59 15.91
CA ALA A 603 -2.49 10.44 14.71
C ALA A 603 -2.36 9.67 13.39
N MET A 604 -1.98 8.40 13.48
CA MET A 604 -1.78 7.48 12.35
C MET A 604 -2.94 6.51 12.15
N THR A 605 -3.89 6.46 13.09
CA THR A 605 -4.92 5.39 13.14
C THR A 605 -6.34 5.91 13.08
N GLY A 606 -6.57 7.22 13.16
CA GLY A 606 -7.91 7.80 13.14
C GLY A 606 -8.64 7.74 14.48
N ILE A 607 -7.99 7.25 15.54
CA ILE A 607 -8.56 7.26 16.90
C ILE A 607 -8.77 8.71 17.34
N LYS A 608 -9.96 9.00 17.89
CA LYS A 608 -10.29 10.31 18.46
C LYS A 608 -9.48 10.53 19.75
N ILE A 609 -8.71 11.60 19.78
CA ILE A 609 -7.88 12.02 20.93
C ILE A 609 -8.00 13.53 21.14
N SER A 610 -7.47 14.07 22.24
CA SER A 610 -7.54 15.51 22.48
C SER A 610 -6.78 16.30 21.41
N VAL A 611 -7.33 17.45 21.02
CA VAL A 611 -6.69 18.38 20.07
C VAL A 611 -5.32 18.80 20.58
N ASP A 612 -5.18 19.07 21.88
CA ASP A 612 -3.91 19.44 22.51
C ASP A 612 -2.81 18.37 22.29
N TYR A 613 -3.18 17.09 22.32
CA TYR A 613 -2.23 16.01 22.06
C TYR A 613 -1.78 15.99 20.59
N ILE A 614 -2.69 16.26 19.65
CA ILE A 614 -2.34 16.36 18.22
C ILE A 614 -1.41 17.54 17.98
N GLU A 615 -1.69 18.70 18.58
CA GLU A 615 -0.81 19.87 18.50
C GLU A 615 0.58 19.58 19.08
N LEU A 616 0.66 18.83 20.19
CA LEU A 616 1.95 18.40 20.79
C LEU A 616 2.80 17.56 19.82
N LEU A 617 2.18 16.79 18.93
CA LEU A 617 2.90 15.97 17.94
C LEU A 617 3.47 16.82 16.78
N ARG A 618 3.08 18.08 16.62
CA ARG A 618 3.52 18.96 15.52
C ARG A 618 4.87 19.60 15.84
N TRP A 619 5.94 18.81 15.70
CA TRP A 619 7.30 19.27 16.03
C TRP A 619 7.86 20.29 15.05
N LEU A 620 7.34 20.34 13.82
CA LEU A 620 7.66 21.39 12.84
C LEU A 620 6.40 22.22 12.55
N PRO A 621 6.54 23.55 12.31
CA PRO A 621 5.40 24.41 11.95
C PRO A 621 4.69 23.97 10.66
N SER A 622 5.39 23.23 9.81
CA SER A 622 4.89 22.70 8.55
C SER A 622 4.21 21.33 8.69
N TRP A 623 4.04 20.80 9.90
CA TRP A 623 3.31 19.55 10.15
C TRP A 623 1.85 19.86 10.44
N TRP A 624 0.98 19.36 9.56
CA TRP A 624 -0.47 19.54 9.62
C TRP A 624 -1.09 18.17 9.83
N PHE A 625 -2.00 18.06 10.79
CA PHE A 625 -2.69 16.83 11.22
C PHE A 625 -4.19 17.06 11.35
#